data_AF-A0A960MEQ9-F1
#
_entry.id   AF-A0A960MEQ9-F1
#
_cell.length_a   1.000
_cell.length_b   1.000
_cell.length_c   1.000
_cell.angle_alpha   90.00
_cell.angle_beta   90.00
_cell.angle_gamma   90.00
#
_symmetry.space_group_name_H-M   'P 1'
#
loop_
_entity.id
_entity.type
_entity.pdbx_description
1 polymer ?
#
loop_
_entity_poly.entity_id
_entity_poly.type
_entity_poly.pdbx_seq_one_letter_code
_entity_poly.pdbx_strand_id
1 'polypeptide(L)'
;DLIRAFQKVIERFDDEDAFREIVDERWTVSDKIALLLKTVEPGQSVRFSTLFEKASGKVEVIVTFLAVLELMKLNHFRVRQDTLLGEIELQRTENS
;
A
#
# COMPACT_ATOMS: atom_id res chain seq x y z
N ASP A 1 -9.46 -1.83 10.96
CA ASP A 1 -9.50 -2.55 9.67
C ASP A 1 -8.66 -1.79 8.63
N LEU A 2 -8.43 -2.41 7.47
CA LEU A 2 -7.55 -1.90 6.42
C LEU A 2 -8.08 -0.62 5.75
N ILE A 3 -9.41 -0.49 5.59
CA ILE A 3 -10.05 0.68 5.00
C ILE A 3 -9.78 1.92 5.87
N ARG A 4 -9.89 1.81 7.19
CA ARG A 4 -9.55 2.92 8.09
C ARG A 4 -8.09 3.33 8.01
N ALA A 5 -7.17 2.37 7.87
CA ALA A 5 -5.75 2.70 7.71
C ALA A 5 -5.49 3.42 6.39
N PHE A 6 -6.19 3.03 5.31
CA PHE A 6 -6.15 3.71 4.03
C PHE A 6 -6.72 5.13 4.09
N GLN A 7 -7.87 5.33 4.75
CA GLN A 7 -8.48 6.65 4.95
C GLN A 7 -7.50 7.61 5.63
N LYS A 8 -6.82 7.17 6.70
CA LYS A 8 -5.77 7.96 7.38
C LYS A 8 -4.58 8.33 6.48
N VAL A 9 -4.29 7.54 5.45
CA VAL A 9 -3.25 7.87 4.47
C VAL A 9 -3.76 8.90 3.48
N ILE A 10 -4.96 8.72 2.93
CA ILE A 10 -5.58 9.66 1.99
C ILE A 10 -5.79 11.04 2.57
N GLU A 11 -6.23 11.14 3.84
CA GLU A 11 -6.45 12.41 4.53
C GLU A 11 -5.20 13.31 4.54
N ARG A 12 -3.99 12.72 4.49
CA ARG A 12 -2.72 13.48 4.42
C ARG A 12 -2.50 14.18 3.08
N PHE A 13 -3.25 13.80 2.05
CA PHE A 13 -3.17 14.36 0.71
C PHE A 13 -4.38 15.27 0.40
N ASP A 14 -5.31 15.44 1.35
CA ASP A 14 -6.51 16.29 1.17
C ASP A 14 -6.23 17.80 1.27
N ASP A 15 -5.03 18.22 1.72
CA ASP A 15 -4.59 19.61 1.62
C ASP A 15 -4.45 20.02 0.14
N GLU A 16 -5.15 21.10 -0.24
CA GLU A 16 -5.41 21.54 -1.62
C GLU A 16 -4.15 21.77 -2.49
N ASP A 17 -2.96 21.86 -1.89
CA ASP A 17 -1.69 22.12 -2.57
C ASP A 17 -1.05 20.88 -3.24
N ALA A 18 -1.54 19.66 -2.97
CA ALA A 18 -1.02 18.44 -3.60
C ALA A 18 -1.48 18.25 -5.06
N PHE A 19 -2.27 19.18 -5.62
CA PHE A 19 -2.71 19.17 -7.01
C PHE A 19 -1.70 19.80 -8.00
N ARG A 20 -0.58 20.35 -7.52
CA ARG A 20 0.47 20.93 -8.36
C ARG A 20 1.61 19.96 -8.63
N GLU A 21 1.32 19.05 -9.55
CA GLU A 21 2.12 18.69 -10.71
C GLU A 21 1.71 17.27 -11.07
N ILE A 22 0.97 17.18 -12.19
CA ILE A 22 0.82 15.95 -12.94
C ILE A 22 2.20 15.65 -13.53
N VAL A 23 3.16 15.26 -12.70
CA VAL A 23 4.37 14.60 -13.19
C VAL A 23 3.91 13.20 -13.57
N ASP A 24 4.02 12.94 -14.87
CA ASP A 24 3.45 11.86 -15.65
C ASP A 24 4.04 10.47 -15.33
N GLU A 25 4.31 10.16 -14.06
CA GLU A 25 4.61 8.80 -13.63
C GLU A 25 3.29 8.09 -13.30
N ARG A 26 2.58 7.66 -14.35
CA ARG A 26 1.40 6.81 -14.19
C ARG A 26 1.81 5.42 -13.75
N TRP A 27 2.01 5.24 -12.45
CA TRP A 27 2.09 3.92 -11.85
C TRP A 27 0.81 3.14 -12.16
N THR A 28 0.94 1.96 -12.77
CA THR A 28 -0.17 1.02 -12.91
C THR A 28 -0.26 0.11 -11.69
N VAL A 29 -1.41 -0.55 -11.51
CA VAL A 29 -1.58 -1.56 -10.47
C VAL A 29 -0.54 -2.67 -10.64
N SER A 30 -0.28 -3.09 -11.89
CA SER A 30 0.73 -4.10 -12.21
C SER A 30 2.14 -3.68 -11.81
N ASP A 31 2.51 -2.41 -12.00
CA ASP A 31 3.83 -1.90 -11.60
C ASP A 31 3.99 -1.95 -10.08
N LYS A 32 2.96 -1.54 -9.34
CA LYS A 32 2.97 -1.60 -7.87
C LYS A 32 2.95 -3.04 -7.35
N ILE A 33 2.24 -3.96 -8.01
CA ILE A 33 2.31 -5.40 -7.71
C ILE A 33 3.75 -5.91 -7.85
N ALA A 34 4.39 -5.64 -9.00
CA ALA A 34 5.76 -6.07 -9.26
C ALA A 34 6.75 -5.47 -8.24
N LEU A 35 6.58 -4.19 -7.91
CA LEU A 35 7.38 -3.52 -6.89
C LEU A 35 7.23 -4.20 -5.52
N LEU A 36 6.00 -4.41 -5.05
CA LEU A 36 5.72 -5.01 -3.75
C LEU A 36 6.31 -6.42 -3.63
N LEU A 37 6.14 -7.25 -4.66
CA LEU A 37 6.73 -8.60 -4.72
C LEU A 37 8.26 -8.60 -4.79
N LYS A 38 8.86 -7.56 -5.35
CA LYS A 38 10.32 -7.40 -5.37
C LYS A 38 10.85 -6.90 -4.01
N THR A 39 10.10 -6.05 -3.32
CA THR A 39 10.58 -5.35 -2.11
C THR A 39 10.38 -6.10 -0.81
N VAL A 40 9.34 -6.94 -0.71
CA VAL A 40 9.06 -7.71 0.50
C VAL A 40 9.28 -9.17 0.14
N GLU A 41 10.26 -9.83 0.73
CA GLU A 41 10.56 -11.25 0.44
C GLU A 41 9.57 -12.20 1.15
N PRO A 42 9.39 -13.45 0.68
CA PRO A 42 8.53 -14.41 1.37
C PRO A 42 8.93 -14.57 2.85
N GLY A 43 7.95 -14.57 3.76
CA GLY A 43 8.18 -14.63 5.20
C GLY A 43 8.44 -13.26 5.87
N GLN A 44 8.72 -12.20 5.11
CA GLN A 44 8.89 -10.86 5.64
C GLN A 44 7.55 -10.15 5.85
N SER A 45 7.57 -9.15 6.73
CA SER A 45 6.46 -8.20 6.93
C SER A 45 6.90 -6.76 6.68
N VAL A 46 5.95 -5.95 6.26
CA VAL A 46 6.12 -4.50 6.09
C VAL A 46 4.94 -3.78 6.71
N ARG A 47 5.16 -2.61 7.29
CA ARG A 47 4.08 -1.78 7.81
C ARG A 47 3.23 -1.24 6.66
N PHE A 48 1.91 -1.27 6.81
CA PHE A 48 1.01 -0.74 5.78
C PHE A 48 1.30 0.73 5.46
N SER A 49 1.52 1.55 6.49
CA SER A 49 1.79 2.98 6.33
C SER A 49 3.08 3.27 5.56
N THR A 50 4.11 2.43 5.69
CA THR A 50 5.40 2.63 5.02
C THR A 50 5.31 2.45 3.50
N LEU A 51 4.28 1.76 3.00
CA LEU A 51 4.04 1.64 1.55
C LEU A 51 3.74 2.98 0.88
N PHE A 52 3.30 3.98 1.64
CA PHE A 52 2.82 5.26 1.13
C PHE A 52 3.74 6.44 1.49
N GLU A 53 4.83 6.21 2.22
CA GLU A 53 5.75 7.28 2.68
C GLU A 53 6.40 8.05 1.54
N LYS A 54 6.61 7.39 0.39
CA LYS A 54 7.19 7.99 -0.82
C LYS A 54 6.14 8.35 -1.87
N ALA A 55 4.86 8.16 -1.56
CA ALA A 55 3.81 8.43 -2.52
C ALA A 55 3.74 9.94 -2.78
N SER A 56 3.82 10.30 -4.05
CA SER A 56 3.85 11.68 -4.53
C SER A 56 2.45 12.29 -4.71
N GLY A 57 1.40 11.48 -4.66
CA GLY A 57 0.03 11.98 -4.74
C GLY A 57 -1.04 10.92 -4.55
N LYS A 58 -2.31 11.38 -4.54
CA LYS A 58 -3.49 10.52 -4.29
C LYS A 58 -3.60 9.35 -5.27
N VAL A 59 -3.26 9.58 -6.54
CA VAL A 59 -3.32 8.53 -7.57
C VAL A 59 -2.38 7.38 -7.22
N GLU A 60 -1.13 7.67 -6.84
CA GLU A 60 -0.16 6.65 -6.46
C GLU A 60 -0.61 5.88 -5.20
N VAL A 61 -1.19 6.58 -4.23
CA VAL A 61 -1.76 5.97 -3.01
C VAL A 61 -2.89 5.00 -3.37
N ILE A 62 -3.82 5.41 -4.23
CA ILE A 62 -4.94 4.57 -4.69
C ILE A 62 -4.42 3.33 -5.43
N VAL A 63 -3.50 3.52 -6.38
CA VAL A 63 -2.95 2.40 -7.18
C VAL A 63 -2.18 1.41 -6.29
N THR A 64 -1.37 1.91 -5.35
CA THR A 64 -0.64 1.07 -4.39
C THR A 64 -1.60 0.29 -3.51
N PHE A 65 -2.70 0.91 -3.07
CA PHE A 65 -3.72 0.22 -2.29
C PHE A 65 -4.43 -0.88 -3.07
N LEU A 66 -4.81 -0.61 -4.32
CA LEU A 66 -5.41 -1.62 -5.21
C LEU A 66 -4.45 -2.81 -5.45
N ALA A 67 -3.15 -2.54 -5.61
CA ALA A 67 -2.13 -3.58 -5.74
C ALA A 67 -2.06 -4.48 -4.48
N VAL A 68 -2.12 -3.89 -3.29
CA VAL A 68 -2.19 -4.64 -2.02
C VAL A 68 -3.44 -5.53 -1.98
N LEU A 69 -4.60 -5.01 -2.35
CA LEU A 69 -5.85 -5.78 -2.37
C LEU A 69 -5.80 -6.97 -3.34
N GLU A 70 -5.26 -6.78 -4.55
CA GLU A 70 -5.11 -7.87 -5.52
C GLU A 70 -4.13 -8.93 -5.01
N LEU A 71 -3.01 -8.51 -4.42
CA LEU A 71 -2.03 -9.42 -3.81
C LEU A 71 -2.60 -10.21 -2.63
N MET A 72 -3.47 -9.60 -1.83
CA MET A 72 -4.20 -10.30 -0.77
C MET A 72 -5.20 -11.31 -1.33
N LYS A 73 -5.94 -10.94 -2.38
CA LYS A 73 -6.88 -11.83 -3.09
C LYS A 73 -6.17 -13.04 -3.71
N LEU A 74 -4.93 -12.86 -4.18
CA LEU A 74 -4.06 -13.92 -4.69
C LEU A 74 -3.32 -14.71 -3.60
N ASN A 75 -3.54 -14.40 -2.31
CA ASN A 75 -2.86 -14.99 -1.15
C ASN A 75 -1.33 -14.75 -1.09
N HIS A 76 -0.79 -13.80 -1.84
CA HIS A 76 0.62 -13.41 -1.75
C HIS A 76 0.92 -12.64 -0.46
N PHE A 77 -0.05 -11.86 0.03
CA PHE A 77 0.06 -11.12 1.29
C PHE A 77 -1.11 -11.39 2.21
N ARG A 78 -0.86 -11.31 3.51
CA ARG A 78 -1.88 -11.36 4.57
C ARG A 78 -1.72 -10.16 5.48
N VAL A 79 -2.82 -9.68 6.03
CA VAL A 79 -2.82 -8.61 7.03
C VAL A 79 -2.60 -9.23 8.41
N ARG A 80 -1.65 -8.68 9.16
CA ARG A 80 -1.43 -8.96 10.59
C ARG A 80 -1.69 -7.68 11.38
N GLN A 81 -2.39 -7.82 12.51
CA GLN A 81 -2.67 -6.73 13.43
C GLN A 81 -2.71 -7.28 14.85
N ASP A 82 -1.70 -6.96 15.65
CA ASP A 82 -1.48 -7.57 16.97
C ASP A 82 -2.47 -7.05 18.05
N THR A 83 -3.00 -5.85 17.86
CA THR A 83 -3.96 -5.22 18.79
C THR A 83 -5.11 -4.57 18.02
N LEU A 84 -6.31 -4.52 18.64
CA LEU A 84 -7.46 -3.87 18.02
C LEU A 84 -7.15 -2.40 17.71
N LEU A 85 -7.24 -2.02 16.44
CA LEU A 85 -6.89 -0.68 15.92
C LEU A 85 -5.41 -0.31 16.05
N GLY A 86 -4.53 -1.28 16.33
CA GLY A 86 -3.07 -1.11 16.33
C GLY A 86 -2.48 -1.02 14.92
N GLU A 87 -1.15 -1.09 14.86
CA GLU A 87 -0.40 -1.07 13.60
C GLU A 87 -0.82 -2.23 12.68
N ILE A 88 -0.94 -1.94 11.38
CA ILE A 88 -1.26 -2.93 10.36
C ILE A 88 0.04 -3.30 9.66
N GLU A 89 0.33 -4.59 9.63
CA GLU A 89 1.44 -5.16 8.88
C GLU A 89 0.91 -6.02 7.74
N LEU A 90 1.60 -5.96 6.60
CA LEU A 90 1.41 -6.86 5.48
C LEU A 90 2.53 -7.90 5.53
N GLN A 91 2.16 -9.14 5.78
CA GLN A 91 3.07 -10.28 5.78
C GLN A 91 3.03 -10.99 4.43
N ARG A 92 4.18 -11.21 3.81
CA ARG A 92 4.27 -11.98 2.57
C ARG A 92 4.26 -13.49 2.87
N THR A 93 3.41 -14.22 2.16
CA THR A 93 3.25 -15.67 2.33
C THR A 93 4.50 -16.42 1.84
N GLU A 94 4.93 -17.46 2.56
CA GLU A 94 6.14 -18.26 2.25
C GLU A 94 6.05 -19.10 0.97
N ASN A 95 4.83 -19.43 0.50
CA ASN A 95 4.58 -20.37 -0.60
C ASN A 95 4.27 -19.68 -1.94
N SER A 96 4.92 -18.55 -2.26
CA SER A 96 4.62 -17.72 -3.44
C SER A 96 5.81 -17.50 -4.36
#